data_AF-A0A9W8E944-F1
#
_entry.id   AF-A0A9W8E944-F1
#
_cell.length_a   1.000
_cell.length_b   1.000
_cell.length_c   1.000
_cell.angle_alpha   90.00
_cell.angle_beta   90.00
_cell.angle_gamma   90.00
#
_symmetry.space_group_name_H-M   'P 1'
#
loop_
_entity.id
_entity.type
_entity.pdbx_description
1 polymer ?
#
loop_
_entity_poly.entity_id
_entity_poly.type
_entity_poly.pdbx_seq_one_letter_code
_entity_poly.pdbx_strand_id
1 'polypeptide(L)'
;MTTTDALKGPASDGSYYTAHGHWNDPPKALFHKKAGERANASAPSDTKGSPTPAVDEDPEVDPTVLKSLVSSLLASLQEKDLKGMDKRKLDDANRKMSVLSSRLDEGLVPKPVTTSLKAILDDLEAARCEQASAQFTVLMQQFVETEGKWLLGLRRLIELVTAQS
;
A
#
# COMPACT_ATOMS: atom_id res chain seq x y z
N MET A 1 -23.74 -31.08 62.99
CA MET A 1 -22.27 -31.25 63.00
C MET A 1 -21.74 -30.79 61.64
N THR A 2 -20.87 -29.77 61.65
CA THR A 2 -19.86 -29.34 60.62
C THR A 2 -20.35 -29.10 59.18
N THR A 3 -20.51 -27.85 58.69
CA THR A 3 -19.48 -26.85 58.23
C THR A 3 -18.50 -27.48 57.24
N THR A 4 -18.48 -27.12 55.95
CA THR A 4 -17.74 -26.03 55.26
C THR A 4 -18.02 -26.21 53.74
N ASP A 5 -17.78 -25.32 52.78
CA ASP A 5 -17.31 -23.94 52.66
C ASP A 5 -17.56 -23.52 51.19
N ALA A 6 -17.52 -22.22 50.95
CA ALA A 6 -17.85 -21.52 49.72
C ALA A 6 -16.99 -21.86 48.48
N LEU A 7 -17.57 -21.69 47.30
CA LEU A 7 -16.84 -21.20 46.12
C LEU A 7 -17.71 -20.19 45.38
N LYS A 8 -17.62 -18.97 45.91
CA LYS A 8 -18.05 -17.71 45.33
C LYS A 8 -17.10 -17.40 44.16
N GLY A 9 -17.53 -17.68 42.93
CA GLY A 9 -16.86 -17.16 41.74
C GLY A 9 -17.10 -15.65 41.64
N PRO A 10 -16.07 -14.80 41.59
CA PRO A 10 -16.26 -13.36 41.52
C PRO A 10 -16.73 -12.92 40.13
N ALA A 11 -17.41 -11.77 40.17
CA ALA A 11 -18.06 -11.07 39.10
C ALA A 11 -17.16 -10.69 37.93
N SER A 12 -17.82 -10.43 36.80
CA SER A 12 -17.35 -9.71 35.63
C SER A 12 -16.47 -8.52 36.01
N ASP A 13 -15.18 -8.58 35.67
CA ASP A 13 -14.30 -7.41 35.65
C ASP A 13 -13.88 -7.14 34.21
N GLY A 14 -14.63 -6.25 33.57
CA GLY A 14 -14.27 -5.63 32.30
C GLY A 14 -13.19 -4.58 32.51
N SER A 15 -11.99 -5.01 32.93
CA SER A 15 -10.86 -4.10 33.12
C SER A 15 -9.52 -4.84 32.95
N TYR A 16 -9.20 -5.16 31.70
CA TYR A 16 -7.85 -5.57 31.32
C TYR A 16 -7.18 -4.44 30.51
N TYR A 17 -6.48 -3.58 31.25
CA TYR A 17 -5.27 -2.85 30.87
C TYR A 17 -5.38 -1.74 29.80
N THR A 18 -6.11 -0.68 30.12
CA THR A 18 -5.69 0.70 29.76
C THR A 18 -4.54 1.13 30.68
N ALA A 19 -3.38 0.47 30.54
CA ALA A 19 -2.19 0.79 31.31
C ALA A 19 -1.27 1.71 30.49
N HIS A 20 -1.47 3.02 30.69
CA HIS A 20 -0.44 4.06 30.73
C HIS A 20 0.80 3.86 29.83
N GLY A 21 0.72 4.39 28.61
CA GLY A 21 1.87 4.65 27.76
C GLY A 21 1.45 5.52 26.59
N HIS A 22 1.66 6.83 26.70
CA HIS A 22 1.49 7.82 25.63
C HIS A 22 2.24 7.34 24.37
N TRP A 23 1.52 6.73 23.43
CA TRP A 23 2.09 6.32 22.14
C TRP A 23 2.26 7.50 21.17
N ASN A 24 2.00 8.73 21.62
CA ASN A 24 1.94 9.92 20.77
C ASN A 24 2.56 11.18 21.40
N ASP A 25 3.60 11.03 22.23
CA ASP A 25 4.42 12.17 22.67
C ASP A 25 5.80 12.06 21.98
N PRO A 26 6.05 12.79 20.87
CA PRO A 26 7.37 12.80 20.26
C PRO A 26 8.39 13.40 21.24
N PRO A 27 9.62 12.85 21.32
CA PRO A 27 10.62 13.36 22.25
C PRO A 27 10.97 14.82 21.93
N LYS A 28 10.74 15.70 22.93
CA LYS A 28 10.94 17.16 22.87
C LYS A 28 12.38 17.60 22.53
N ALA A 29 13.33 16.68 22.47
CA ALA A 29 14.72 16.93 22.10
C ALA A 29 14.93 17.28 20.61
N LEU A 30 13.94 17.07 19.74
CA LEU A 30 14.04 17.42 18.32
C LEU A 30 13.75 18.90 18.02
N PHE A 31 13.24 19.67 18.98
CA PHE A 31 12.88 21.08 18.78
C PHE A 31 13.85 22.04 19.49
N HIS A 32 15.15 21.88 19.25
CA HIS A 32 16.13 22.91 19.60
C HIS A 32 16.36 23.86 18.42
N LYS A 33 15.48 24.87 18.36
CA LYS A 33 15.65 26.09 17.58
C LYS A 33 16.84 26.87 18.14
N LYS A 34 18.01 26.80 17.48
CA LYS A 34 19.07 27.81 17.69
C LYS A 34 18.69 29.08 16.92
N ALA A 35 18.29 30.10 17.66
CA ALA A 35 18.15 31.47 17.18
C ALA A 35 19.39 32.28 17.62
N GLY A 36 19.89 33.12 16.70
CA GLY A 36 20.98 34.09 16.92
C GLY A 36 22.35 33.55 16.46
N GLU A 37 23.15 34.21 15.62
CA GLU A 37 23.24 35.65 15.39
C GLU A 37 24.06 35.98 14.10
N ARG A 38 23.52 36.92 13.32
CA ARG A 38 24.06 37.90 12.35
C ARG A 38 25.51 37.81 11.81
N ALA A 39 25.63 38.03 10.49
CA ALA A 39 26.30 39.21 9.84
C ALA A 39 26.33 38.99 8.31
N ASN A 40 25.68 39.81 7.49
CA ASN A 40 26.16 41.08 6.89
C ASN A 40 26.64 40.89 5.43
N ALA A 41 26.30 41.88 4.61
CA ALA A 41 26.87 42.27 3.32
C ALA A 41 26.29 41.69 2.00
N SER A 42 25.63 42.62 1.30
CA SER A 42 25.76 42.90 -0.14
C SER A 42 24.92 42.12 -1.14
N ALA A 43 23.85 42.79 -1.60
CA ALA A 43 23.52 42.86 -3.03
C ALA A 43 24.60 43.68 -3.77
N PRO A 44 24.69 43.75 -5.12
CA PRO A 44 23.76 43.23 -6.14
C PRO A 44 24.45 42.48 -7.30
N SER A 45 23.68 41.80 -8.15
CA SER A 45 23.69 42.00 -9.61
C SER A 45 22.81 40.98 -10.32
N ASP A 46 22.03 41.52 -11.24
CA ASP A 46 21.41 40.88 -12.39
C ASP A 46 22.19 39.69 -12.95
N THR A 47 21.53 38.53 -13.04
CA THR A 47 21.70 37.65 -14.19
C THR A 47 20.36 37.02 -14.52
N LYS A 48 19.74 37.63 -15.51
CA LYS A 48 18.73 37.08 -16.42
C LYS A 48 19.13 35.66 -16.83
N GLY A 49 18.50 34.68 -16.23
CA GLY A 49 18.65 33.27 -16.58
C GLY A 49 17.40 32.56 -16.14
N SER A 50 16.38 32.55 -17.00
CA SER A 50 15.28 31.61 -16.91
C SER A 50 15.87 30.19 -16.84
N PRO A 51 15.64 29.41 -15.78
CA PRO A 51 15.55 27.98 -15.95
C PRO A 51 14.13 27.74 -16.43
N THR A 52 14.01 27.36 -17.68
CA THR A 52 12.93 26.53 -18.18
C THR A 52 12.43 25.62 -17.05
N PRO A 53 11.14 25.62 -16.66
CA PRO A 53 10.64 24.52 -15.88
C PRO A 53 10.82 23.29 -16.77
N ALA A 54 11.83 22.49 -16.44
CA ALA A 54 11.92 21.13 -16.91
C ALA A 54 10.58 20.52 -16.54
N VAL A 55 9.77 20.29 -17.56
CA VAL A 55 8.58 19.47 -17.44
C VAL A 55 9.15 18.10 -17.11
N ASP A 56 9.22 17.79 -15.82
CA ASP A 56 9.21 16.42 -15.34
C ASP A 56 7.91 15.84 -15.91
N GLU A 57 7.97 15.31 -17.13
CA GLU A 57 7.02 14.35 -17.64
C GLU A 57 7.16 13.12 -16.75
N ASP A 58 6.57 13.20 -15.56
CA ASP A 58 6.21 12.04 -14.76
C ASP A 58 5.49 11.10 -15.73
N PRO A 59 5.98 9.87 -15.96
CA PRO A 59 5.44 9.01 -17.00
C PRO A 59 3.97 8.77 -16.67
N GLU A 60 3.09 9.46 -17.39
CA GLU A 60 1.66 9.40 -17.14
C GLU A 60 1.22 7.97 -17.47
N VAL A 61 1.03 7.16 -16.44
CA VAL A 61 0.62 5.78 -16.59
C VAL A 61 -0.84 5.78 -17.02
N ASP A 62 -1.06 5.45 -18.29
CA ASP A 62 -2.41 5.38 -18.83
C ASP A 62 -3.24 4.28 -18.10
N PRO A 63 -4.39 4.64 -17.50
CA PRO A 63 -5.20 3.71 -16.73
C PRO A 63 -5.82 2.60 -17.60
N THR A 64 -5.98 2.83 -18.91
CA THR A 64 -6.46 1.82 -19.86
C THR A 64 -5.45 0.70 -20.03
N VAL A 65 -4.16 1.06 -20.10
CA VAL A 65 -3.06 0.08 -20.18
C VAL A 65 -3.04 -0.78 -18.92
N LEU A 66 -3.14 -0.18 -17.73
CA LEU A 66 -3.20 -0.92 -16.46
C LEU A 66 -4.37 -1.92 -16.41
N LYS A 67 -5.57 -1.48 -16.80
CA LYS A 67 -6.75 -2.36 -16.86
C LYS A 67 -6.54 -3.52 -17.83
N SER A 68 -5.93 -3.26 -19.00
CA SER A 68 -5.61 -4.29 -19.99
C SER A 68 -4.63 -5.31 -19.44
N LEU A 69 -3.56 -4.87 -18.77
CA LEU A 69 -2.56 -5.76 -18.16
C LEU A 69 -3.18 -6.65 -17.08
N VAL A 70 -3.98 -6.07 -16.17
CA VAL A 70 -4.68 -6.82 -15.13
C VAL A 70 -5.65 -7.84 -15.73
N SER A 71 -6.42 -7.45 -16.75
CA SER A 71 -7.39 -8.32 -17.42
C SER A 71 -6.70 -9.46 -18.17
N SER A 72 -5.58 -9.17 -18.85
CA SER A 72 -4.73 -10.16 -19.50
C SER A 72 -4.20 -11.18 -18.51
N LEU A 73 -3.67 -10.71 -17.37
CA LEU A 73 -3.15 -11.58 -16.31
C LEU A 73 -4.26 -12.49 -15.74
N LEU A 74 -5.44 -11.93 -15.46
CA LEU A 74 -6.60 -12.71 -15.00
C LEU A 74 -7.02 -13.77 -16.02
N ALA A 75 -7.09 -13.42 -17.30
CA ALA A 75 -7.41 -14.37 -18.38
C ALA A 75 -6.38 -15.51 -18.43
N SER A 76 -5.10 -15.18 -18.36
CA SER A 76 -4.02 -16.18 -18.35
C SER A 76 -4.12 -17.15 -17.17
N LEU A 77 -4.59 -16.69 -16.00
CA LEU A 77 -4.82 -17.54 -14.83
C LEU A 77 -6.10 -18.37 -14.94
N GLN A 78 -7.12 -17.89 -15.65
CA GLN A 78 -8.36 -18.62 -15.91
C GLN A 78 -8.13 -19.83 -16.82
N GLU A 79 -7.22 -19.72 -17.79
CA GLU A 79 -6.87 -20.81 -18.71
C GLU A 79 -6.16 -21.99 -18.02
N LYS A 80 -5.51 -21.78 -16.87
CA LYS A 80 -4.71 -22.79 -16.16
C LYS A 80 -5.53 -23.86 -15.39
N ASP A 81 -6.83 -24.01 -15.68
CA ASP A 81 -7.78 -24.96 -15.04
C ASP A 81 -7.62 -25.06 -13.50
N LEU A 82 -7.55 -23.90 -12.83
CA LEU A 82 -7.38 -23.82 -11.38
C LEU A 82 -8.51 -24.54 -10.64
N LYS A 83 -8.17 -25.32 -9.60
CA LYS A 83 -9.13 -26.10 -8.80
C LYS A 83 -9.09 -25.72 -7.32
N GLY A 84 -10.19 -26.02 -6.63
CA GLY A 84 -10.28 -25.89 -5.18
C GLY A 84 -10.00 -24.47 -4.67
N MET A 85 -8.95 -24.34 -3.86
CA MET A 85 -8.59 -23.08 -3.20
C MET A 85 -8.13 -22.01 -4.19
N ASP A 86 -7.36 -22.38 -5.20
CA ASP A 86 -6.78 -21.42 -6.15
C ASP A 86 -7.85 -20.79 -7.04
N LYS A 87 -8.88 -21.55 -7.40
CA LYS A 87 -10.06 -21.00 -8.07
C LYS A 87 -10.78 -19.96 -7.21
N ARG A 88 -10.89 -20.19 -5.90
CA ARG A 88 -11.51 -19.21 -4.97
C ARG A 88 -10.65 -17.96 -4.84
N LYS A 89 -9.33 -18.10 -4.78
CA LYS A 89 -8.39 -16.97 -4.79
C LYS A 89 -8.52 -16.16 -6.08
N LEU A 90 -8.65 -16.82 -7.22
CA LEU A 90 -8.83 -16.15 -8.52
C LEU A 90 -10.16 -15.39 -8.58
N ASP A 91 -11.26 -15.96 -8.09
CA ASP A 91 -12.56 -15.28 -8.04
C ASP A 91 -12.51 -14.03 -7.13
N ASP A 92 -11.89 -14.14 -5.96
CA ASP A 92 -11.67 -13.00 -5.04
C ASP A 92 -10.79 -11.92 -5.69
N ALA A 93 -9.69 -12.33 -6.33
CA ALA A 93 -8.81 -11.43 -7.07
C ALA A 93 -9.60 -10.69 -8.17
N ASN A 94 -10.40 -11.41 -8.96
CA ASN A 94 -11.18 -10.82 -10.05
C ASN A 94 -12.19 -9.77 -9.54
N ARG A 95 -12.93 -10.08 -8.45
CA ARG A 95 -13.83 -9.12 -7.81
C ARG A 95 -13.09 -7.87 -7.34
N LYS A 96 -11.92 -8.03 -6.74
CA LYS A 96 -11.10 -6.92 -6.24
C LYS A 96 -10.44 -6.10 -7.37
N MET A 97 -10.04 -6.74 -8.46
CA MET A 97 -9.52 -6.05 -9.65
C MET A 97 -10.62 -5.27 -10.39
N SER A 98 -11.88 -5.70 -10.29
CA SER A 98 -13.01 -4.91 -10.78
C SER A 98 -13.15 -3.60 -9.99
N VAL A 99 -12.96 -3.64 -8.66
CA VAL A 99 -12.95 -2.42 -7.82
C VAL A 99 -11.81 -1.48 -8.21
N LEU A 100 -10.60 -2.02 -8.42
CA LEU A 100 -9.46 -1.25 -8.92
C LEU A 100 -9.79 -0.60 -10.27
N SER A 101 -10.39 -1.35 -11.20
CA SER A 101 -10.73 -0.85 -12.54
C SER A 101 -11.70 0.33 -12.45
N SER A 102 -12.77 0.23 -11.64
CA SER A 102 -13.69 1.35 -11.41
C SER A 102 -12.98 2.57 -10.82
N ARG A 103 -12.09 2.37 -9.84
CA ARG A 103 -11.33 3.49 -9.25
C ARG A 103 -10.35 4.13 -10.23
N LEU A 104 -9.78 3.37 -11.15
CA LEU A 104 -8.93 3.89 -12.23
C LEU A 104 -9.76 4.74 -13.21
N ASP A 105 -10.98 4.30 -13.55
CA ASP A 105 -11.91 5.07 -14.39
C ASP A 105 -12.36 6.38 -13.73
N GLU A 106 -12.55 6.36 -12.41
CA GLU A 106 -12.90 7.54 -11.62
C GLU A 106 -11.69 8.45 -11.31
N GLY A 107 -10.47 8.04 -11.67
CA GLY A 107 -9.24 8.79 -11.35
C GLY A 107 -8.94 8.88 -9.85
N LEU A 108 -9.50 7.97 -9.05
CA LEU A 108 -9.36 7.95 -7.59
C LEU A 108 -8.14 7.19 -7.07
N VAL A 109 -7.31 6.68 -7.99
CA VAL A 109 -6.06 5.99 -7.65
C VAL A 109 -4.92 7.00 -7.72
N PRO A 110 -4.15 7.19 -6.64
CA PRO A 110 -3.03 8.12 -6.66
C PRO A 110 -1.98 7.72 -7.71
N LYS A 111 -1.38 8.71 -8.39
CA LYS A 111 -0.25 8.51 -9.32
C LYS A 111 0.87 7.60 -8.80
N PRO A 112 1.38 7.76 -7.55
CA PRO A 112 2.42 6.85 -7.05
C PRO A 112 1.96 5.39 -6.98
N VAL A 113 0.66 5.16 -6.79
CA VAL A 113 0.06 3.82 -6.79
C VAL A 113 -0.02 3.25 -8.20
N THR A 114 -0.43 4.05 -9.19
CA THR A 114 -0.51 3.58 -10.59
C THR A 114 0.88 3.24 -11.14
N THR A 115 1.91 4.02 -10.80
CA THR A 115 3.30 3.74 -11.18
C THR A 115 3.82 2.47 -10.52
N SER A 116 3.59 2.32 -9.21
CA SER A 116 3.99 1.10 -8.49
C SER A 116 3.24 -0.13 -8.99
N LEU A 117 1.94 0.00 -9.26
CA LEU A 117 1.12 -1.07 -9.82
C LEU A 117 1.61 -1.48 -11.20
N LYS A 118 1.97 -0.53 -12.06
CA LYS A 118 2.54 -0.82 -13.37
C LYS A 118 3.82 -1.63 -13.23
N ALA A 119 4.75 -1.20 -12.36
CA ALA A 119 5.99 -1.93 -12.11
C ALA A 119 5.75 -3.37 -11.64
N ILE A 120 4.80 -3.56 -10.71
CA ILE A 120 4.42 -4.90 -10.22
C ILE A 120 3.89 -5.77 -11.37
N LEU A 121 3.01 -5.22 -12.23
CA LEU A 121 2.45 -5.97 -13.36
C LEU A 121 3.51 -6.31 -14.40
N ASP A 122 4.40 -5.37 -14.73
CA ASP A 122 5.52 -5.59 -15.65
C ASP A 122 6.48 -6.68 -15.10
N ASP A 123 6.72 -6.70 -13.79
CA ASP A 123 7.52 -7.74 -13.13
C ASP A 123 6.81 -9.11 -13.12
N LEU A 124 5.48 -9.15 -12.98
CA LEU A 124 4.70 -10.38 -13.09
C LEU A 124 4.72 -10.96 -14.50
N GLU A 125 4.60 -10.11 -15.53
CA GLU A 125 4.72 -10.55 -16.93
C GLU A 125 6.13 -11.07 -17.25
N ALA A 126 7.16 -10.46 -16.66
CA ALA A 126 8.54 -10.91 -16.78
C ALA A 126 8.88 -12.13 -15.89
N ALA A 127 7.90 -12.75 -15.23
CA ALA A 127 8.06 -13.85 -14.27
C ALA A 127 9.01 -13.54 -13.08
N ARG A 128 9.20 -12.26 -12.75
CA ARG A 128 10.03 -11.77 -11.64
C ARG A 128 9.19 -11.66 -10.36
N CYS A 129 8.61 -12.80 -9.94
CA CYS A 129 7.65 -12.89 -8.83
C CYS A 129 8.19 -12.34 -7.49
N GLU A 130 9.47 -12.53 -7.19
CA GLU A 130 10.10 -11.99 -5.96
C GLU A 130 10.14 -10.46 -5.98
N GLN A 131 10.47 -9.86 -7.12
CA GLN A 131 10.50 -8.40 -7.28
C GLN A 131 9.09 -7.81 -7.19
N ALA A 132 8.12 -8.43 -7.85
CA ALA A 132 6.71 -8.06 -7.76
C ALA A 132 6.20 -8.13 -6.31
N SER A 133 6.54 -9.18 -5.57
CA SER A 133 6.15 -9.32 -4.15
C SER A 133 6.82 -8.28 -3.25
N ALA A 134 8.08 -7.95 -3.50
CA ALA A 134 8.80 -6.92 -2.74
C ALA A 134 8.18 -5.52 -2.98
N GLN A 135 7.93 -5.16 -4.24
CA GLN A 135 7.27 -3.90 -4.60
C GLN A 135 5.85 -3.82 -4.04
N PHE A 136 5.09 -4.92 -4.10
CA PHE A 136 3.76 -5.01 -3.49
C PHE A 136 3.79 -4.73 -1.99
N THR A 137 4.81 -5.24 -1.28
CA THR A 137 4.95 -5.01 0.16
C THR A 137 5.15 -3.52 0.47
N VAL A 138 5.98 -2.83 -0.31
CA VAL A 138 6.18 -1.38 -0.19
C VAL A 138 4.87 -0.63 -0.47
N LEU A 139 4.19 -0.97 -1.57
CA LEU A 139 2.91 -0.36 -1.93
C LEU A 139 1.86 -0.56 -0.82
N MET A 140 1.79 -1.76 -0.25
CA MET A 140 0.84 -2.07 0.82
C MET A 140 1.17 -1.27 2.10
N GLN A 141 2.43 -1.13 2.49
CA GLN A 141 2.79 -0.32 3.66
C GLN A 141 2.40 1.15 3.51
N GLN A 142 2.48 1.69 2.30
CA GLN A 142 2.21 3.11 2.04
C GLN A 142 0.71 3.42 1.83
N PHE A 143 -0.05 2.47 1.28
CA PHE A 143 -1.42 2.74 0.80
C PHE A 143 -2.47 1.75 1.32
N VAL A 144 -2.18 0.93 2.33
CA VAL A 144 -3.16 -0.04 2.88
C VAL A 144 -4.44 0.64 3.40
N GLU A 145 -4.34 1.83 3.98
CA GLU A 145 -5.50 2.52 4.56
C GLU A 145 -6.48 3.02 3.49
N THR A 146 -5.97 3.45 2.33
CA THR A 146 -6.77 4.04 1.25
C THR A 146 -7.13 3.03 0.15
N GLU A 147 -6.22 2.11 -0.15
CA GLU A 147 -6.31 1.18 -1.28
C GLU A 147 -6.41 -0.30 -0.86
N GLY A 148 -6.43 -0.59 0.44
CA GLY A 148 -6.44 -1.96 0.99
C GLY A 148 -7.57 -2.85 0.47
N LYS A 149 -8.71 -2.27 0.07
CA LYS A 149 -9.88 -3.00 -0.45
C LYS A 149 -9.53 -3.89 -1.63
N TRP A 150 -8.74 -3.36 -2.58
CA TRP A 150 -8.34 -4.07 -3.80
C TRP A 150 -6.91 -4.60 -3.75
N LEU A 151 -6.03 -4.05 -2.91
CA LEU A 151 -4.64 -4.53 -2.75
C LEU A 151 -4.56 -6.01 -2.35
N LEU A 152 -5.50 -6.51 -1.54
CA LEU A 152 -5.54 -7.95 -1.23
C LEU A 152 -5.73 -8.81 -2.49
N GLY A 153 -6.45 -8.31 -3.50
CA GLY A 153 -6.66 -9.02 -4.75
C GLY A 153 -5.38 -9.09 -5.56
N LEU A 154 -4.61 -7.99 -5.59
CA LEU A 154 -3.29 -7.95 -6.21
C LEU A 154 -2.33 -8.95 -5.54
N ARG A 155 -2.35 -9.04 -4.20
CA ARG A 155 -1.58 -10.08 -3.49
C ARG A 155 -1.94 -11.49 -3.95
N ARG A 156 -3.24 -11.78 -4.09
CA ARG A 156 -3.71 -13.10 -4.57
C ARG A 156 -3.26 -13.38 -5.99
N LEU A 157 -3.22 -12.37 -6.86
CA LEU A 157 -2.65 -12.51 -8.20
C LEU A 157 -1.18 -12.89 -8.14
N ILE A 158 -0.37 -12.19 -7.35
CA ILE A 158 1.05 -12.51 -7.18
C ILE A 158 1.23 -13.94 -6.67
N GLU A 159 0.47 -14.36 -5.65
CA GLU A 159 0.49 -15.73 -5.13
C GLU A 159 0.14 -16.77 -6.21
N LEU A 160 -0.90 -16.51 -7.01
CA LEU A 160 -1.35 -17.41 -8.06
C LEU A 160 -0.36 -17.50 -9.22
N VAL A 161 0.24 -16.38 -9.62
CA VAL A 161 1.28 -16.38 -10.65
C VAL A 161 2.50 -17.13 -10.14
N THR A 162 2.93 -16.85 -8.90
CA THR A 162 4.09 -17.53 -8.28
C THR A 162 3.87 -19.03 -8.12
N ALA A 163 2.66 -19.47 -7.79
CA ALA A 163 2.33 -20.89 -7.68
C ALA A 163 2.33 -21.62 -9.03
N GLN A 164 2.32 -20.89 -10.13
CA GLN A 164 2.21 -21.39 -11.49
C GLN A 164 3.48 -21.18 -12.34
N SER A 165 4.51 -20.57 -11.76
CA SER A 165 5.85 -20.38 -12.34
C SER A 165 6.79 -21.49 -11.85
#